data_AF-A0A2W6A8M6-F1
#
_entry.id   AF-A0A2W6A8M6-F1
#
_cell.length_a   1.000
_cell.length_b   1.000
_cell.length_c   1.000
_cell.angle_alpha   90.00
_cell.angle_beta   90.00
_cell.angle_gamma   90.00
#
_symmetry.space_group_name_H-M   'P 1'
#
loop_
_entity.id
_entity.type
_entity.pdbx_description
1 polymer ?
#
loop_
_entity_poly.entity_id
_entity_poly.type
_entity_poly.pdbx_seq_one_letter_code
_entity_poly.pdbx_strand_id
1 'polypeptide(L)'
;MANPPIRELAEIVQLQKGRHRRPDDGVCAMELVAWMSGERHSDHPQSVSPIIAAFTRSFNDSLDAEPRQRLGALTARMIGTRGTRWEEAERCQVLWDWMITTAVPAWLAAAQRPDLAAAVASDRAAALDSVIVALDAYGHAPVRRVDDHRISSMVSDSLGASGVTGACLAGRDAADDASGSRARRRWESARVVVRAAAWFVAELEAAGDEHIPTPLARTIDGLRESAFAMLERLIGADESDLAPPPYPVPTAATTYVWSPDAARGVVNV
;
A
#
# COMPACT_ATOMS: atom_id res chain seq x y z
N MET A 1 -5.96 32.51 22.51
CA MET A 1 -5.13 32.14 21.35
C MET A 1 -6.01 31.26 20.47
N ALA A 2 -6.19 31.62 19.20
CA ALA A 2 -7.01 30.79 18.30
C ALA A 2 -6.34 29.42 18.15
N ASN A 3 -7.13 28.35 18.23
CA ASN A 3 -6.62 27.00 17.97
C ASN A 3 -6.22 26.94 16.49
N PRO A 4 -4.96 26.63 16.15
CA PRO A 4 -4.56 26.54 14.74
C PRO A 4 -5.41 25.49 14.02
N PRO A 5 -5.74 25.68 12.73
CA PRO A 5 -6.48 24.72 11.94
C PRO A 5 -5.76 23.35 11.97
N ILE A 6 -6.52 22.26 11.99
CA ILE A 6 -6.03 20.87 12.14
C ILE A 6 -4.86 20.53 11.22
N ARG A 7 -4.82 21.11 10.01
CA ARG A 7 -3.73 20.96 9.04
C ARG A 7 -2.40 21.54 9.52
N GLU A 8 -2.40 22.73 10.12
CA GLU A 8 -1.19 23.36 10.65
C GLU A 8 -0.62 22.58 11.85
N LEU A 9 -1.51 21.98 12.67
CA LEU A 9 -1.09 21.09 13.76
C LEU A 9 -0.38 19.84 13.24
N ALA A 10 -0.86 19.28 12.13
CA ALA A 10 -0.27 18.07 11.56
C ALA A 10 1.14 18.29 10.98
N GLU A 11 1.45 19.51 10.56
CA GLU A 11 2.75 19.89 9.99
C GLU A 11 3.83 20.18 11.05
N ILE A 12 3.43 20.53 12.28
CA ILE A 12 4.36 20.82 13.39
C ILE A 12 4.69 19.59 14.25
N VAL A 13 3.86 18.54 14.20
CA VAL A 13 4.05 17.33 15.01
C VAL A 13 5.17 16.46 14.42
N GLN A 14 6.17 16.15 15.25
CA GLN A 14 7.26 15.25 14.88
C GLN A 14 6.81 13.79 14.98
N LEU A 15 6.59 13.16 13.83
CA LEU A 15 6.19 11.75 13.74
C LEU A 15 7.34 10.81 14.12
N GLN A 16 7.03 9.83 14.96
CA GLN A 16 7.95 8.79 15.43
C GLN A 16 7.58 7.41 14.88
N LYS A 17 8.55 6.47 14.92
CA LYS A 17 8.34 5.07 14.53
C LYS A 17 7.62 4.32 15.64
N GLY A 18 6.78 3.37 15.26
CA GLY A 18 6.16 2.41 16.15
C GLY A 18 4.94 2.95 16.88
N ARG A 19 4.40 2.09 17.74
CA ARG A 19 3.21 2.37 18.55
C ARG A 19 3.59 2.91 19.92
N HIS A 20 2.91 3.96 20.34
CA HIS A 20 3.11 4.65 21.60
C HIS A 20 1.94 4.38 22.55
N ARG A 21 2.22 4.26 23.84
CA ARG A 21 1.17 4.01 24.85
C ARG A 21 0.41 5.29 25.18
N ARG A 22 1.09 6.43 25.10
CA ARG A 22 0.55 7.76 25.39
C ARG A 22 1.07 8.77 24.36
N PRO A 23 0.31 9.84 24.06
CA PRO A 23 0.77 10.90 23.16
C PRO A 23 2.10 11.55 23.60
N ASP A 24 2.36 11.63 24.90
CA ASP A 24 3.58 12.21 25.47
C ASP A 24 4.84 11.38 25.15
N ASP A 25 4.68 10.08 24.82
CA ASP A 25 5.80 9.21 24.44
C ASP A 25 6.23 9.42 22.97
N GLY A 26 5.45 10.20 22.20
CA GLY A 26 5.54 10.31 20.75
C GLY A 26 4.23 9.90 20.07
N VAL A 27 4.13 10.16 18.76
CA VAL A 27 2.99 9.76 17.94
C VAL A 27 3.46 9.29 16.57
N CYS A 28 2.89 8.19 16.08
CA CYS A 28 2.97 7.82 14.66
C CYS A 28 1.88 8.55 13.86
N ALA A 29 1.92 8.44 12.52
CA ALA A 29 0.92 9.07 11.66
C ALA A 29 -0.54 8.68 12.03
N MET A 30 -0.80 7.41 12.32
CA MET A 30 -2.17 6.96 12.66
C MET A 30 -2.63 7.36 14.06
N GLU A 31 -1.71 7.46 15.01
CA GLU A 31 -2.00 7.99 16.34
C GLU A 31 -2.31 9.49 16.28
N LEU A 32 -1.59 10.24 15.44
CA LEU A 32 -1.91 11.63 15.15
C LEU A 32 -3.30 11.76 14.53
N VAL A 33 -3.67 10.89 13.59
CA VAL A 33 -5.04 10.88 13.04
C VAL A 33 -6.08 10.63 14.12
N ALA A 34 -5.91 9.60 14.95
CA ALA A 34 -6.84 9.29 16.04
C ALA A 34 -7.01 10.47 17.00
N TRP A 35 -5.92 11.17 17.32
CA TRP A 35 -5.97 12.37 18.15
C TRP A 35 -6.75 13.52 17.49
N MET A 36 -6.45 13.81 16.21
CA MET A 36 -7.13 14.88 15.45
C MET A 36 -8.62 14.60 15.21
N SER A 37 -9.01 13.33 15.10
CA SER A 37 -10.42 12.93 14.96
C SER A 37 -11.18 12.85 16.29
N GLY A 38 -10.50 13.11 17.42
CA GLY A 38 -11.09 13.01 18.77
C GLY A 38 -11.35 11.57 19.21
N GLU A 39 -10.71 10.59 18.57
CA GLU A 39 -10.78 9.19 18.95
C GLU A 39 -9.87 8.87 20.14
N ARG A 40 -10.04 7.68 20.73
CA ARG A 40 -9.08 7.18 21.72
C ARG A 40 -7.72 6.96 21.05
N HIS A 41 -6.64 7.33 21.75
CA HIS A 41 -5.26 7.12 21.31
C HIS A 41 -5.05 5.68 20.83
N SER A 42 -4.74 5.54 19.55
CA SER A 42 -4.66 4.26 18.85
C SER A 42 -3.98 4.47 17.50
N ASP A 43 -3.21 3.49 17.04
CA ASP A 43 -2.72 3.39 15.67
C ASP A 43 -3.75 2.71 14.73
N HIS A 44 -4.96 2.43 15.23
CA HIS A 44 -6.10 1.85 14.50
C HIS A 44 -7.31 2.80 14.51
N PRO A 45 -7.21 4.03 13.96
CA PRO A 45 -8.32 4.96 13.93
C PRO A 45 -9.49 4.41 13.10
N GLN A 46 -10.71 4.57 13.62
CA GLN A 46 -11.95 4.20 12.96
C GLN A 46 -12.39 5.22 11.91
N SER A 47 -11.90 6.46 11.96
CA SER A 47 -12.18 7.48 10.95
C SER A 47 -11.45 7.26 9.61
N VAL A 48 -10.53 6.31 9.53
CA VAL A 48 -9.68 6.09 8.34
C VAL A 48 -10.05 4.78 7.65
N SER A 49 -9.90 4.72 6.33
CA SER A 49 -9.93 3.46 5.58
C SER A 49 -8.95 2.45 6.19
N PRO A 50 -9.36 1.19 6.46
CA PRO A 50 -8.46 0.17 6.99
C PRO A 50 -7.27 -0.10 6.06
N ILE A 51 -7.44 0.09 4.74
CA ILE A 51 -6.38 -0.06 3.75
C ILE A 51 -5.35 1.06 3.88
N ILE A 52 -5.80 2.31 3.96
CA ILE A 52 -4.93 3.48 4.17
C ILE A 52 -4.20 3.36 5.51
N ALA A 53 -4.90 2.95 6.57
CA ALA A 53 -4.32 2.79 7.89
C ALA A 53 -3.24 1.68 7.92
N ALA A 54 -3.53 0.51 7.35
CA ALA A 54 -2.58 -0.60 7.28
C ALA A 54 -1.31 -0.22 6.51
N PHE A 55 -1.48 0.40 5.34
CA PHE A 55 -0.36 0.89 4.54
C PHE A 55 0.47 1.93 5.32
N THR A 56 -0.18 2.96 5.84
CA THR A 56 0.48 4.11 6.46
C THR A 56 1.24 3.72 7.72
N ARG A 57 0.72 2.82 8.56
CA ARG A 57 1.45 2.32 9.73
C ARG A 57 2.78 1.66 9.35
N SER A 58 2.72 0.70 8.44
CA SER A 58 3.92 -0.02 8.01
C SER A 58 4.93 0.92 7.35
N PHE A 59 4.43 1.88 6.56
CA PHE A 59 5.28 2.84 5.87
C PHE A 59 5.91 3.84 6.86
N ASN A 60 5.14 4.37 7.82
CA ASN A 60 5.63 5.23 8.89
C ASN A 60 6.84 4.62 9.64
N ASP A 61 6.73 3.34 9.99
CA ASP A 61 7.75 2.64 10.78
C ASP A 61 9.01 2.36 9.96
N SER A 62 8.87 2.25 8.65
CA SER A 62 9.96 1.94 7.74
C SER A 62 10.71 3.17 7.23
N LEU A 63 10.06 4.34 7.16
CA LEU A 63 10.67 5.57 6.69
C LEU A 63 11.71 6.12 7.69
N ASP A 64 12.73 6.79 7.19
CA ASP A 64 13.63 7.61 8.00
C ASP A 64 12.94 8.88 8.53
N ALA A 65 13.60 9.58 9.46
CA ALA A 65 12.99 10.69 10.19
C ALA A 65 12.45 11.80 9.27
N GLU A 66 13.24 12.23 8.29
CA GLU A 66 12.88 13.30 7.35
C GLU A 66 11.71 12.93 6.43
N PRO A 67 11.76 11.85 5.61
CA PRO A 67 10.65 11.50 4.74
C PRO A 67 9.39 11.12 5.52
N ARG A 68 9.50 10.61 6.76
CA ARG A 68 8.33 10.33 7.60
C ARG A 68 7.49 11.57 7.86
N GLN A 69 8.10 12.75 8.01
CA GLN A 69 7.34 13.97 8.29
C GLN A 69 6.38 14.35 7.17
N ARG A 70 6.62 13.90 5.92
CA ARG A 70 5.67 14.07 4.81
C ARG A 70 4.31 13.42 5.08
N LEU A 71 4.28 12.34 5.87
CA LEU A 71 3.01 11.72 6.28
C LEU A 71 2.17 12.66 7.14
N GLY A 72 2.79 13.53 7.94
CA GLY A 72 2.12 14.54 8.76
C GLY A 72 1.17 15.39 7.93
N ALA A 73 1.66 15.94 6.81
CA ALA A 73 0.87 16.74 5.89
C ALA A 73 -0.33 15.98 5.25
N LEU A 74 -0.27 14.65 5.19
CA LEU A 74 -1.35 13.81 4.66
C LEU A 74 -2.35 13.38 5.74
N THR A 75 -1.96 13.33 7.02
CA THR A 75 -2.80 12.80 8.11
C THR A 75 -4.17 13.48 8.21
N ALA A 76 -4.24 14.81 8.07
CA ALA A 76 -5.51 15.53 8.12
C ALA A 76 -6.48 15.10 7.00
N ARG A 77 -5.95 14.81 5.80
CA ARG A 77 -6.74 14.35 4.65
C ARG A 77 -7.20 12.89 4.79
N MET A 78 -6.54 12.10 5.65
CA MET A 78 -6.93 10.71 5.90
C MET A 78 -8.20 10.59 6.76
N ILE A 79 -8.54 11.62 7.53
CA ILE A 79 -9.75 11.64 8.37
C ILE A 79 -10.99 11.58 7.47
N GLY A 80 -11.90 10.64 7.78
CA GLY A 80 -13.14 10.47 7.03
C GLY A 80 -13.01 9.61 5.77
N THR A 81 -11.82 9.06 5.49
CA THR A 81 -11.60 8.17 4.32
C THR A 81 -12.21 6.78 4.48
N ARG A 82 -12.71 6.42 5.67
CA ARG A 82 -13.38 5.13 5.88
C ARG A 82 -14.60 5.03 4.97
N GLY A 83 -14.55 4.06 4.05
CA GLY A 83 -15.60 3.85 3.07
C GLY A 83 -16.44 2.59 3.32
N THR A 84 -17.36 2.39 2.39
CA THR A 84 -18.08 1.15 2.14
C THR A 84 -17.13 0.06 1.64
N ARG A 85 -17.59 -1.20 1.68
CA ARG A 85 -16.84 -2.35 1.14
C ARG A 85 -16.41 -2.16 -0.33
N TRP A 86 -17.18 -1.43 -1.13
CA TRP A 86 -16.85 -1.16 -2.54
C TRP A 86 -15.71 -0.15 -2.68
N GLU A 87 -15.76 0.95 -1.94
CA GLU A 87 -14.68 1.94 -1.94
C GLU A 87 -13.37 1.34 -1.40
N GLU A 88 -13.44 0.45 -0.39
CA GLU A 88 -12.25 -0.30 0.05
C GLU A 88 -11.75 -1.26 -1.03
N ALA A 89 -12.63 -1.93 -1.78
CA ALA A 89 -12.21 -2.77 -2.90
C ALA A 89 -11.52 -1.95 -4.02
N GLU A 90 -11.99 -0.74 -4.30
CA GLU A 90 -11.38 0.18 -5.25
C GLU A 90 -9.98 0.63 -4.79
N ARG A 91 -9.83 0.98 -3.51
CA ARG A 91 -8.50 1.29 -2.93
C ARG A 91 -7.55 0.10 -3.00
N CYS A 92 -8.04 -1.10 -2.73
CA CYS A 92 -7.25 -2.33 -2.87
C CYS A 92 -6.80 -2.55 -4.33
N GLN A 93 -7.67 -2.24 -5.31
CA GLN A 93 -7.32 -2.30 -6.72
C GLN A 93 -6.24 -1.27 -7.09
N VAL A 94 -6.30 -0.05 -6.58
CA VAL A 94 -5.25 0.97 -6.80
C VAL A 94 -3.90 0.50 -6.24
N LEU A 95 -3.88 -0.06 -5.03
CA LEU A 95 -2.68 -0.66 -4.43
C LEU A 95 -2.13 -1.82 -5.28
N TRP A 96 -3.03 -2.70 -5.74
CA TRP A 96 -2.65 -3.83 -6.58
C TRP A 96 -2.06 -3.38 -7.91
N ASP A 97 -2.67 -2.39 -8.55
CA ASP A 97 -2.20 -1.82 -9.81
C ASP A 97 -0.81 -1.20 -9.62
N TRP A 98 -0.58 -0.44 -8.55
CA TRP A 98 0.75 0.09 -8.22
C TRP A 98 1.78 -1.03 -8.02
N MET A 99 1.43 -2.07 -7.26
CA MET A 99 2.32 -3.21 -7.02
C MET A 99 2.75 -3.88 -8.32
N ILE A 100 1.79 -4.19 -9.21
CA ILE A 100 2.07 -4.98 -10.40
C ILE A 100 2.65 -4.16 -11.56
N THR A 101 2.36 -2.87 -11.63
CA THR A 101 2.84 -2.01 -12.73
C THR A 101 4.08 -1.21 -12.38
N THR A 102 4.37 -1.03 -11.09
CA THR A 102 5.46 -0.17 -10.62
C THR A 102 6.44 -0.91 -9.72
N ALA A 103 5.98 -1.43 -8.57
CA ALA A 103 6.88 -1.99 -7.57
C ALA A 103 7.57 -3.28 -8.02
N VAL A 104 6.82 -4.25 -8.55
CA VAL A 104 7.37 -5.53 -9.03
C VAL A 104 8.35 -5.31 -10.19
N PRO A 105 8.01 -4.57 -11.26
CA PRO A 105 8.95 -4.31 -12.35
C PRO A 105 10.21 -3.55 -11.92
N ALA A 106 10.10 -2.58 -11.02
CA ALA A 106 11.25 -1.82 -10.53
C ALA A 106 12.25 -2.71 -9.78
N TRP A 107 11.77 -3.59 -8.90
CA TRP A 107 12.63 -4.54 -8.19
C TRP A 107 13.25 -5.58 -9.12
N LEU A 108 12.51 -6.08 -10.12
CA LEU A 108 13.06 -6.99 -11.13
C LEU A 108 14.14 -6.31 -11.99
N ALA A 109 13.93 -5.05 -12.37
CA ALA A 109 14.93 -4.28 -13.10
C ALA A 109 16.20 -4.04 -12.25
N ALA A 110 16.03 -3.68 -10.97
CA ALA A 110 17.14 -3.54 -10.03
C ALA A 110 17.92 -4.85 -9.86
N ALA A 111 17.21 -5.97 -9.88
CA ALA A 111 17.76 -7.32 -9.86
C ALA A 111 18.37 -7.77 -11.20
N GLN A 112 18.64 -6.85 -12.13
CA GLN A 112 19.20 -7.14 -13.45
C GLN A 112 18.37 -8.15 -14.27
N ARG A 113 17.04 -8.15 -14.07
CA ARG A 113 16.06 -8.97 -14.81
C ARG A 113 15.06 -8.10 -15.59
N PRO A 114 15.52 -7.27 -16.54
CA PRO A 114 14.63 -6.42 -17.34
C PRO A 114 13.67 -7.23 -18.22
N ASP A 115 14.04 -8.46 -18.59
CA ASP A 115 13.19 -9.43 -19.30
C ASP A 115 11.94 -9.80 -18.48
N LEU A 116 12.14 -10.13 -17.20
CA LEU A 116 11.04 -10.46 -16.29
C LEU A 116 10.23 -9.22 -15.94
N ALA A 117 10.90 -8.06 -15.76
CA ALA A 117 10.21 -6.80 -15.53
C ALA A 117 9.26 -6.46 -16.69
N ALA A 118 9.71 -6.63 -17.94
CA ALA A 118 8.89 -6.44 -19.13
C ALA A 118 7.72 -7.43 -19.20
N ALA A 119 7.94 -8.71 -18.86
CA ALA A 119 6.86 -9.71 -18.81
C ALA A 119 5.76 -9.32 -17.82
N VAL A 120 6.13 -8.86 -16.61
CA VAL A 120 5.16 -8.37 -15.62
C VAL A 120 4.49 -7.07 -16.10
N ALA A 121 5.20 -6.15 -16.73
CA ALA A 121 4.60 -4.94 -17.28
C ALA A 121 3.55 -5.23 -18.37
N SER A 122 3.79 -6.24 -19.21
CA SER A 122 2.87 -6.66 -20.28
C SER A 122 1.70 -7.49 -19.77
N ASP A 123 1.96 -8.58 -19.05
CA ASP A 123 0.96 -9.59 -18.70
C ASP A 123 0.45 -9.45 -17.25
N ARG A 124 0.99 -8.48 -16.50
CA ARG A 124 0.60 -8.15 -15.12
C ARG A 124 0.62 -9.38 -14.21
N ALA A 125 -0.50 -9.64 -13.53
CA ALA A 125 -0.66 -10.74 -12.59
C ALA A 125 -0.43 -12.12 -13.24
N ALA A 126 -0.69 -12.25 -14.54
CA ALA A 126 -0.59 -13.53 -15.24
C ALA A 126 0.87 -13.99 -15.41
N ALA A 127 1.84 -13.06 -15.39
CA ALA A 127 3.25 -13.38 -15.47
C ALA A 127 3.86 -13.85 -14.14
N LEU A 128 3.20 -13.65 -12.99
CA LEU A 128 3.85 -13.87 -11.69
C LEU A 128 4.30 -15.32 -11.48
N ASP A 129 3.48 -16.30 -11.87
CA ASP A 129 3.83 -17.71 -11.66
C ASP A 129 5.02 -18.13 -12.55
N SER A 130 5.08 -17.68 -13.81
CA SER A 130 6.21 -17.96 -14.71
C SER A 130 7.47 -17.21 -14.28
N VAL A 131 7.33 -16.00 -13.76
CA VAL A 131 8.42 -15.20 -13.18
C VAL A 131 9.01 -15.89 -11.96
N ILE A 132 8.18 -16.45 -11.05
CA ILE A 132 8.66 -17.22 -9.90
C ILE A 132 9.50 -18.41 -10.37
N VAL A 133 8.98 -19.21 -11.30
CA VAL A 133 9.72 -20.35 -11.87
C VAL A 133 11.04 -19.90 -12.51
N ALA A 134 11.04 -18.76 -13.21
CA ALA A 134 12.23 -18.19 -13.83
C ALA A 134 13.22 -17.53 -12.84
N LEU A 135 12.82 -17.24 -11.60
CA LEU A 135 13.73 -16.82 -10.54
C LEU A 135 14.35 -18.04 -9.84
N ASP A 136 13.55 -19.07 -9.59
CA ASP A 136 13.99 -20.34 -9.00
C ASP A 136 15.02 -21.06 -9.88
N ALA A 137 14.76 -21.15 -11.19
CA ALA A 137 15.64 -21.81 -12.16
C ALA A 137 17.04 -21.16 -12.26
N TYR A 138 17.17 -19.89 -11.92
CA TYR A 138 18.44 -19.15 -11.94
C TYR A 138 19.24 -19.27 -10.63
N GLY A 139 18.75 -20.06 -9.66
CA GLY A 139 19.49 -20.35 -8.42
C GLY A 139 19.23 -19.37 -7.27
N HIS A 140 18.14 -18.59 -7.31
CA HIS A 140 17.75 -17.74 -6.16
C HIS A 140 16.98 -18.46 -5.05
N ALA A 141 16.63 -19.73 -5.22
CA ALA A 141 16.01 -20.55 -4.17
C ALA A 141 16.49 -22.00 -4.33
N PRO A 142 17.27 -22.50 -3.38
CA PRO A 142 16.70 -22.78 -2.07
C PRO A 142 17.22 -21.73 -1.12
N VAL A 143 16.33 -21.14 -0.34
CA VAL A 143 16.51 -20.88 1.10
C VAL A 143 17.98 -21.06 1.52
N ARG A 144 18.85 -20.13 1.10
CA ARG A 144 20.19 -20.04 1.66
C ARG A 144 19.91 -19.70 3.11
N ARG A 145 20.49 -20.45 4.03
CA ARG A 145 20.11 -20.40 5.44
C ARG A 145 19.87 -18.96 5.87
N VAL A 146 18.81 -18.79 6.63
CA VAL A 146 18.38 -17.58 7.35
C VAL A 146 19.43 -17.20 8.43
N ASP A 147 20.71 -17.29 8.09
CA ASP A 147 21.86 -17.06 8.97
C ASP A 147 22.55 -15.73 8.61
N ASP A 148 22.33 -15.16 7.41
CA ASP A 148 22.77 -13.79 7.11
C ASP A 148 21.70 -12.78 7.53
N HIS A 149 21.69 -12.50 8.84
CA HIS A 149 20.82 -11.49 9.45
C HIS A 149 20.99 -10.10 8.81
N ARG A 150 22.17 -9.78 8.27
CA ARG A 150 22.45 -8.49 7.64
C ARG A 150 21.68 -8.34 6.34
N ILE A 151 21.79 -9.32 5.43
CA ILE A 151 21.05 -9.31 4.16
C ILE A 151 19.54 -9.34 4.41
N SER A 152 19.08 -10.16 5.35
CA SER A 152 17.66 -10.23 5.70
C SER A 152 17.12 -8.90 6.26
N SER A 153 17.90 -8.19 7.09
CA SER A 153 17.52 -6.85 7.58
C SER A 153 17.45 -5.88 6.42
N MET A 154 18.51 -5.82 5.60
CA MET A 154 18.58 -4.91 4.46
C MET A 154 17.42 -5.09 3.48
N VAL A 155 17.04 -6.33 3.18
CA VAL A 155 15.84 -6.63 2.37
C VAL A 155 14.57 -6.10 3.06
N SER A 156 14.38 -6.38 4.35
CA SER A 156 13.18 -5.96 5.08
C SER A 156 13.08 -4.43 5.15
N ASP A 157 14.19 -3.75 5.44
CA ASP A 157 14.28 -2.30 5.52
C ASP A 157 14.02 -1.66 4.16
N SER A 158 14.60 -2.21 3.09
CA SER A 158 14.41 -1.72 1.72
C SER A 158 12.97 -1.87 1.22
N LEU A 159 12.34 -3.02 1.48
CA LEU A 159 10.94 -3.25 1.13
C LEU A 159 9.98 -2.41 1.98
N GLY A 160 10.33 -2.15 3.24
CA GLY A 160 9.60 -1.22 4.09
C GLY A 160 9.68 0.21 3.57
N ALA A 161 10.90 0.72 3.36
CA ALA A 161 11.16 2.10 2.96
C ALA A 161 10.66 2.43 1.54
N SER A 162 10.53 1.42 0.67
CA SER A 162 9.92 1.56 -0.66
C SER A 162 8.39 1.47 -0.65
N GLY A 163 7.76 1.21 0.50
CA GLY A 163 6.30 1.08 0.64
C GLY A 163 5.73 -0.29 0.25
N VAL A 164 6.55 -1.21 -0.28
CA VAL A 164 6.13 -2.56 -0.70
C VAL A 164 5.56 -3.36 0.47
N THR A 165 6.23 -3.33 1.64
CA THR A 165 5.74 -4.06 2.82
C THR A 165 4.35 -3.57 3.23
N GLY A 166 4.14 -2.25 3.26
CA GLY A 166 2.84 -1.66 3.58
C GLY A 166 1.76 -2.04 2.59
N ALA A 167 2.07 -2.07 1.28
CA ALA A 167 1.13 -2.47 0.25
C ALA A 167 0.75 -3.96 0.38
N CYS A 168 1.71 -4.86 0.63
CA CYS A 168 1.44 -6.27 0.85
C CYS A 168 0.57 -6.53 2.10
N LEU A 169 0.81 -5.79 3.20
CA LEU A 169 0.01 -5.92 4.42
C LEU A 169 -1.43 -5.43 4.18
N ALA A 170 -1.59 -4.22 3.63
CA ALA A 170 -2.91 -3.66 3.34
C ALA A 170 -3.71 -4.53 2.34
N GLY A 171 -3.06 -5.02 1.29
CA GLY A 171 -3.69 -5.88 0.29
C GLY A 171 -4.08 -7.26 0.83
N ARG A 172 -3.29 -7.83 1.74
CA ARG A 172 -3.59 -9.11 2.38
C ARG A 172 -4.79 -9.00 3.32
N ASP A 173 -4.84 -7.97 4.17
CA ASP A 173 -5.94 -7.75 5.10
C ASP A 173 -7.25 -7.55 4.31
N ALA A 174 -7.22 -6.77 3.23
CA ALA A 174 -8.36 -6.61 2.34
C ALA A 174 -8.79 -7.92 1.64
N ALA A 175 -7.84 -8.77 1.25
CA ALA A 175 -8.13 -10.05 0.61
C ALA A 175 -8.80 -11.07 1.56
N ASP A 176 -8.43 -11.04 2.84
CA ASP A 176 -9.02 -11.88 3.88
C ASP A 176 -10.49 -11.48 4.15
N ASP A 177 -10.84 -10.19 4.02
CA ASP A 177 -12.20 -9.67 4.24
C ASP A 177 -13.13 -9.74 3.01
N ALA A 178 -12.61 -9.53 1.79
CA ALA A 178 -13.45 -9.22 0.63
C ALA A 178 -13.36 -10.19 -0.57
N SER A 179 -12.24 -10.87 -0.80
CA SER A 179 -11.93 -11.44 -2.14
C SER A 179 -11.50 -12.91 -2.14
N GLY A 180 -11.25 -13.50 -0.97
CA GLY A 180 -11.00 -14.93 -0.80
C GLY A 180 -9.63 -15.42 -1.26
N SER A 181 -9.43 -16.75 -1.25
CA SER A 181 -8.11 -17.41 -1.37
C SER A 181 -7.33 -17.10 -2.66
N ARG A 182 -8.02 -16.74 -3.76
CA ARG A 182 -7.37 -16.38 -5.04
C ARG A 182 -6.67 -15.03 -4.97
N ALA A 183 -7.30 -14.02 -4.36
CA ALA A 183 -6.68 -12.70 -4.19
C ALA A 183 -5.46 -12.80 -3.27
N ARG A 184 -5.59 -13.54 -2.17
CA ARG A 184 -4.48 -13.83 -1.25
C ARG A 184 -3.27 -14.45 -1.95
N ARG A 185 -3.50 -15.43 -2.85
CA ARG A 185 -2.41 -16.04 -3.63
C ARG A 185 -1.68 -15.04 -4.52
N ARG A 186 -2.40 -14.11 -5.18
CA ARG A 186 -1.77 -13.10 -6.04
C ARG A 186 -0.85 -12.16 -5.26
N TRP A 187 -1.31 -11.69 -4.10
CA TRP A 187 -0.50 -10.88 -3.19
C TRP A 187 0.73 -11.63 -2.68
N GLU A 188 0.58 -12.92 -2.37
CA GLU A 188 1.69 -13.78 -1.98
C GLU A 188 2.70 -13.95 -3.12
N SER A 189 2.25 -14.24 -4.35
CA SER A 189 3.13 -14.38 -5.51
C SER A 189 3.92 -13.10 -5.77
N ALA A 190 3.26 -11.93 -5.75
CA ALA A 190 3.94 -10.65 -5.91
C ALA A 190 4.98 -10.40 -4.81
N ARG A 191 4.65 -10.73 -3.56
CA ARG A 191 5.57 -10.62 -2.42
C ARG A 191 6.79 -11.53 -2.58
N VAL A 192 6.60 -12.77 -3.03
CA VAL A 192 7.69 -13.73 -3.28
C VAL A 192 8.64 -13.17 -4.36
N VAL A 193 8.09 -12.71 -5.49
CA VAL A 193 8.88 -12.14 -6.59
C VAL A 193 9.71 -10.95 -6.12
N VAL A 194 9.07 -9.98 -5.44
CA VAL A 194 9.77 -8.77 -4.98
C VAL A 194 10.80 -9.08 -3.91
N ARG A 195 10.50 -10.01 -2.98
CA ARG A 195 11.47 -10.42 -1.96
C ARG A 195 12.68 -11.12 -2.55
N ALA A 196 12.48 -12.00 -3.53
CA ALA A 196 13.56 -12.68 -4.23
C ALA A 196 14.45 -11.67 -5.00
N ALA A 197 13.82 -10.74 -5.73
CA ALA A 197 14.53 -9.69 -6.44
C ALA A 197 15.32 -8.77 -5.47
N ALA A 198 14.70 -8.32 -4.38
CA ALA A 198 15.35 -7.51 -3.37
C ALA A 198 16.51 -8.23 -2.68
N TRP A 199 16.40 -9.55 -2.47
CA TRP A 199 17.50 -10.35 -1.94
C TRP A 199 18.70 -10.35 -2.87
N PHE A 200 18.49 -10.56 -4.17
CA PHE A 200 19.59 -10.51 -5.14
C PHE A 200 20.27 -9.14 -5.17
N VAL A 201 19.48 -8.06 -5.19
CA VAL A 201 20.02 -6.70 -5.12
C VAL A 201 20.82 -6.49 -3.85
N ALA A 202 20.33 -7.00 -2.71
CA ALA A 202 21.01 -6.89 -1.43
C ALA A 202 22.34 -7.67 -1.40
N GLU A 203 22.43 -8.83 -2.05
CA GLU A 203 23.68 -9.58 -2.18
C GLU A 203 24.70 -8.84 -3.07
N LEU A 204 24.23 -8.22 -4.17
CA LEU A 204 25.08 -7.39 -5.02
C LEU A 204 25.61 -6.17 -4.28
N GLU A 205 24.76 -5.51 -3.50
CA GLU A 205 25.13 -4.38 -2.65
C GLU A 205 26.20 -4.77 -1.64
N ALA A 206 25.99 -5.87 -0.94
CA ALA A 206 26.91 -6.39 0.05
C ALA A 206 28.28 -6.81 -0.51
N ALA A 207 28.37 -7.04 -1.82
CA ALA A 207 29.58 -7.41 -2.53
C ALA A 207 30.27 -6.22 -3.25
N GLY A 208 29.59 -5.08 -3.39
CA GLY A 208 30.09 -3.89 -4.11
C GLY A 208 30.95 -2.96 -3.26
N ASP A 209 31.82 -2.18 -3.92
CA ASP A 209 32.67 -1.16 -3.29
C ASP A 209 31.90 0.18 -3.17
N GLU A 210 31.93 0.79 -1.98
CA GLU A 210 31.22 2.03 -1.66
C GLU A 210 31.78 3.17 -2.51
N HIS A 211 30.96 3.99 -3.20
CA HIS A 211 31.24 5.40 -3.59
C HIS A 211 30.19 6.02 -4.56
N ILE A 212 29.18 5.28 -5.05
CA ILE A 212 28.09 5.80 -5.93
C ILE A 212 26.74 5.34 -5.36
N PRO A 213 25.66 6.17 -5.37
CA PRO A 213 24.33 5.72 -4.96
C PRO A 213 23.96 4.45 -5.72
N THR A 214 23.81 3.39 -4.95
CA THR A 214 23.72 2.07 -5.53
C THR A 214 22.39 1.88 -6.26
N PRO A 215 22.30 0.93 -7.20
CA PRO A 215 21.03 0.57 -7.82
C PRO A 215 19.92 0.34 -6.79
N LEU A 216 20.27 -0.17 -5.60
CA LEU A 216 19.37 -0.33 -4.46
C LEU A 216 18.81 1.00 -3.95
N ALA A 217 19.67 1.96 -3.57
CA ALA A 217 19.23 3.26 -3.05
C ALA A 217 18.31 3.99 -4.04
N ARG A 218 18.67 4.04 -5.33
CA ARG A 218 17.83 4.66 -6.37
C ARG A 218 16.48 3.99 -6.54
N THR A 219 16.44 2.66 -6.42
CA THR A 219 15.18 1.89 -6.51
C THR A 219 14.28 2.18 -5.32
N ILE A 220 14.85 2.22 -4.10
CA ILE A 220 14.11 2.54 -2.88
C ILE A 220 13.54 3.95 -2.96
N ASP A 221 14.34 4.95 -3.35
CA ASP A 221 13.89 6.35 -3.40
C ASP A 221 12.82 6.56 -4.47
N GLY A 222 13.01 6.02 -5.68
CA GLY A 222 12.01 6.09 -6.74
C GLY A 222 10.67 5.44 -6.35
N LEU A 223 10.73 4.28 -5.70
CA LEU A 223 9.53 3.60 -5.22
C LEU A 223 8.89 4.31 -4.03
N ARG A 224 9.67 4.90 -3.14
CA ARG A 224 9.17 5.70 -2.01
C ARG A 224 8.37 6.90 -2.50
N GLU A 225 8.88 7.63 -3.48
CA GLU A 225 8.13 8.75 -4.10
C GLU A 225 6.85 8.27 -4.77
N SER A 226 6.93 7.16 -5.51
CA SER A 226 5.75 6.55 -6.12
C SER A 226 4.73 6.07 -5.07
N ALA A 227 5.19 5.57 -3.93
CA ALA A 227 4.36 5.11 -2.82
C ALA A 227 3.64 6.28 -2.13
N PHE A 228 4.28 7.45 -1.99
CA PHE A 228 3.60 8.67 -1.56
C PHE A 228 2.51 9.11 -2.54
N ALA A 229 2.82 9.15 -3.85
CA ALA A 229 1.83 9.49 -4.87
C ALA A 229 0.65 8.51 -4.90
N MET A 230 0.92 7.22 -4.70
CA MET A 230 -0.11 6.19 -4.54
C MET A 230 -0.95 6.43 -3.28
N LEU A 231 -0.34 6.73 -2.14
CA LEU A 231 -1.05 7.04 -0.89
C LEU A 231 -1.99 8.24 -1.06
N GLU A 232 -1.53 9.31 -1.71
CA GLU A 232 -2.37 10.47 -2.04
C GLU A 232 -3.57 10.08 -2.92
N ARG A 233 -3.38 9.18 -3.88
CA ARG A 233 -4.47 8.65 -4.70
C ARG A 233 -5.46 7.80 -3.90
N LEU A 234 -5.00 7.02 -2.90
CA LEU A 234 -5.88 6.24 -2.02
C LEU A 234 -6.74 7.14 -1.12
N ILE A 235 -6.17 8.26 -0.66
CA ILE A 235 -6.87 9.28 0.13
C ILE A 235 -7.94 9.98 -0.70
N GLY A 236 -7.70 10.16 -2.00
CA GLY A 236 -8.53 10.93 -2.92
C GLY A 236 -7.83 12.25 -3.25
N ALA A 237 -7.59 12.52 -4.54
CA ALA A 237 -6.93 13.74 -5.00
C ALA A 237 -7.92 14.94 -5.01
N ASP A 238 -7.61 15.94 -4.18
CA ASP A 238 -8.11 17.32 -4.00
C ASP A 238 -9.58 17.75 -4.23
N GLU A 239 -9.94 18.73 -3.39
CA GLU A 239 -11.23 19.38 -3.11
C GLU A 239 -12.07 19.93 -4.30
N SER A 240 -11.70 19.70 -5.57
CA SER A 240 -12.52 20.18 -6.70
C SER A 240 -13.76 19.31 -7.01
N ASP A 241 -13.84 18.09 -6.46
CA ASP A 241 -14.97 17.17 -6.65
C ASP A 241 -15.88 17.04 -5.41
N LEU A 242 -15.61 17.78 -4.33
CA LEU A 242 -16.37 17.75 -3.08
C LEU A 242 -17.23 19.02 -2.92
N ALA A 243 -18.14 19.25 -3.86
CA ALA A 243 -19.36 19.97 -3.49
C ALA A 243 -20.10 19.10 -2.44
N PRO A 244 -20.49 19.64 -1.28
CA PRO A 244 -21.12 18.84 -0.23
C PRO A 244 -22.39 18.18 -0.79
N PRO A 245 -22.68 16.91 -0.46
CA PRO A 245 -23.90 16.27 -0.93
C PRO A 245 -25.10 17.08 -0.43
N PRO A 246 -25.95 17.63 -1.31
CA PRO A 246 -27.13 18.33 -0.87
C PRO A 246 -28.17 17.30 -0.49
N TYR A 247 -28.26 16.94 0.79
CA TYR A 247 -29.47 16.32 1.32
C TYR A 247 -29.81 16.86 2.70
N PRO A 248 -31.11 16.92 3.08
CA PRO A 248 -32.26 16.28 2.42
C PRO A 248 -33.46 17.20 2.15
N VAL A 249 -34.29 16.83 1.17
CA VAL A 249 -35.74 17.04 1.27
C VAL A 249 -36.44 15.75 0.81
N PRO A 250 -37.22 15.07 1.67
CA PRO A 250 -38.02 13.93 1.25
C PRO A 250 -39.35 14.42 0.68
N THR A 251 -39.64 14.11 -0.59
CA THR A 251 -41.00 14.22 -1.13
C THR A 251 -41.34 13.08 -2.08
N ALA A 252 -42.22 12.21 -1.57
CA ALA A 252 -43.29 11.47 -2.23
C ALA A 252 -43.03 10.60 -3.48
N ALA A 253 -43.11 9.28 -3.24
CA ALA A 253 -43.86 8.27 -4.00
C ALA A 253 -43.78 8.26 -5.54
N THR A 254 -43.16 7.22 -6.09
CA THR A 254 -43.70 6.50 -7.26
C THR A 254 -43.49 5.01 -7.07
N THR A 255 -44.60 4.29 -6.93
CA THR A 255 -44.71 2.83 -6.95
C THR A 255 -44.15 2.24 -8.24
N TYR A 256 -43.22 1.28 -8.14
CA TYR A 256 -42.86 0.39 -9.24
C TYR A 256 -43.60 -0.94 -9.06
N VAL A 257 -44.47 -1.28 -10.00
CA VAL A 257 -45.19 -2.57 -10.07
C VAL A 257 -44.30 -3.55 -10.83
N TRP A 258 -43.96 -4.67 -10.20
CA TRP A 258 -43.23 -5.79 -10.80
C TRP A 258 -44.20 -6.74 -11.53
N SER A 259 -43.81 -7.24 -12.73
CA SER A 259 -44.59 -8.21 -13.53
C SER A 259 -43.73 -9.45 -13.88
N PRO A 260 -44.25 -10.70 -13.82
CA PRO A 260 -43.41 -11.91 -13.72
C PRO A 260 -43.12 -12.69 -15.03
N ASP A 261 -43.50 -12.24 -16.22
CA ASP A 261 -43.62 -13.14 -17.39
C ASP A 261 -42.41 -13.23 -18.37
N ALA A 262 -41.21 -12.79 -17.99
CA ALA A 262 -40.06 -12.75 -18.91
C ALA A 262 -39.09 -13.96 -18.83
N ALA A 263 -39.57 -15.19 -18.58
CA ALA A 263 -38.68 -16.37 -18.54
C ALA A 263 -39.33 -17.73 -18.87
N ARG A 264 -39.81 -17.92 -20.11
CA ARG A 264 -40.00 -19.23 -20.79
C ARG A 264 -39.97 -18.95 -22.30
N GLY A 265 -39.26 -19.58 -23.21
CA GLY A 265 -38.36 -20.73 -23.29
C GLY A 265 -38.24 -21.00 -24.80
N VAL A 266 -37.03 -21.14 -25.34
CA VAL A 266 -36.83 -21.58 -26.74
C VAL A 266 -36.01 -22.85 -26.71
N VAL A 267 -36.70 -23.97 -26.94
CA VAL A 267 -36.14 -25.25 -27.38
C VAL A 267 -36.34 -25.26 -28.90
N ASN A 268 -35.28 -25.33 -29.68
CA ASN A 268 -35.37 -25.59 -31.12
C ASN A 268 -35.15 -27.08 -31.38
N VAL A 269 -36.06 -27.64 -32.20
CA VAL A 269 -35.84 -28.84 -33.03
C VAL A 269 -34.95 -28.45 -34.21
#